data_AF-A0A8T2FPJ5-F1
#
_entry.id   AF-A0A8T2FPJ5-F1
#
_cell.length_a   1.000
_cell.length_b   1.000
_cell.length_c   1.000
_cell.angle_alpha   90.00
_cell.angle_beta   90.00
_cell.angle_gamma   90.00
#
_symmetry.space_group_name_H-M   'P 1'
#
loop_
_entity.id
_entity.type
_entity.pdbx_description
1 polymer ?
#
loop_
_entity_poly.entity_id
_entity_poly.type
_entity_poly.pdbx_seq_one_letter_code
_entity_poly.pdbx_strand_id
1 'polypeptide(L)'
;MVETGLKLHLEVFKTSNCGWGLRSWDPIRAGTFICEFAGVSKTKEEVEEDDEYLFDTSQIYHSFRWNYELELLCEDACEQVSEDANLPTQVLISAKEKGNVGR
;
A
#
# COMPACT_ATOMS: atom_id res chain seq x y z
N MET A 1 15.89 -1.27 -3.92
CA MET A 1 15.42 0.14 -4.07
C MET A 1 14.54 0.60 -2.92
N VAL A 2 13.71 -0.26 -2.32
CA VAL A 2 12.89 0.06 -1.13
C VAL A 2 13.75 0.47 0.07
N GLU A 3 14.90 -0.19 0.27
CA GLU A 3 15.82 0.04 1.40
C GLU A 3 16.51 1.42 1.41
N THR A 4 16.43 2.21 0.33
CA THR A 4 17.01 3.57 0.31
C THR A 4 16.15 4.61 1.03
N GLY A 5 15.04 4.21 1.65
CA GLY A 5 14.19 5.09 2.46
C GLY A 5 13.33 6.06 1.64
N LEU A 6 12.71 7.02 2.33
CA LEU A 6 11.82 8.02 1.76
C LEU A 6 12.59 9.00 0.86
N LYS A 7 12.17 9.12 -0.41
CA LYS A 7 12.80 10.03 -1.40
C LYS A 7 11.92 11.20 -1.83
N LEU A 8 10.65 11.18 -1.48
CA LEU A 8 9.66 12.20 -1.83
C LEU A 8 9.46 13.15 -0.65
N HIS A 9 9.27 14.44 -0.93
CA HIS A 9 8.82 15.40 0.05
C HIS A 9 7.33 15.20 0.33
N LEU A 10 7.02 14.51 1.42
CA LEU A 10 5.65 14.20 1.83
C LEU A 10 5.16 15.12 2.95
N GLU A 11 3.86 15.42 2.94
CA GLU A 11 3.17 16.21 3.94
C GLU A 11 1.91 15.50 4.42
N VAL A 12 1.79 15.41 5.75
CA VAL A 12 0.55 14.97 6.42
C VAL A 12 -0.37 16.18 6.56
N PHE A 13 -1.60 16.06 6.07
CA PHE A 13 -2.56 17.16 6.06
C PHE A 13 -3.95 16.71 6.50
N LYS A 14 -4.74 17.63 7.06
CA LYS A 14 -6.12 17.37 7.47
C LYS A 14 -7.04 17.41 6.24
N THR A 15 -7.82 16.34 6.01
CA THR A 15 -8.84 16.31 4.97
C THR A 15 -10.18 16.79 5.53
N SER A 16 -11.11 17.19 4.65
CA SER A 16 -12.43 17.70 5.05
C SER A 16 -13.35 16.61 5.62
N ASN A 17 -13.25 15.37 5.12
CA ASN A 17 -14.18 14.29 5.40
C ASN A 17 -13.53 12.94 5.74
N CYS A 18 -12.23 12.76 5.50
CA CYS A 18 -11.55 11.46 5.61
C CYS A 18 -10.44 11.44 6.66
N GLY A 19 -10.54 12.23 7.73
CA GLY A 19 -9.49 12.24 8.75
C GLY A 19 -8.21 12.97 8.30
N TRP A 20 -7.08 12.28 8.36
CA TRP A 20 -5.76 12.76 7.93
C TRP A 20 -5.39 12.10 6.59
N GLY A 21 -4.64 12.81 5.77
CA GLY A 21 -4.17 12.31 4.48
C GLY A 21 -2.69 12.62 4.26
N LEU A 22 -2.12 11.96 3.27
CA LEU A 22 -0.73 12.13 2.86
C LEU A 22 -0.68 12.63 1.41
N ARG A 23 0.13 13.65 1.15
CA ARG A 23 0.37 14.17 -0.21
C ARG A 23 1.85 14.43 -0.47
N SER A 24 2.24 14.41 -1.73
CA SER A 24 3.60 14.75 -2.17
C SER A 24 3.66 16.19 -2.68
N TRP A 25 4.75 16.89 -2.37
CA TRP A 25 5.12 18.16 -2.97
C TRP A 25 5.84 17.98 -4.32
N ASP A 26 6.46 16.81 -4.51
CA ASP A 26 7.15 16.45 -5.75
C ASP A 26 6.22 15.72 -6.73
N PRO A 27 6.37 15.90 -8.05
CA PRO A 27 5.72 15.06 -9.04
C PRO A 27 6.16 13.59 -8.92
N ILE A 28 5.20 12.68 -8.88
CA ILE A 28 5.45 11.23 -8.77
C ILE A 28 5.32 10.59 -10.15
N ARG A 29 6.39 9.98 -10.67
CA ARG A 29 6.33 9.19 -11.92
C ARG A 29 5.70 7.82 -11.64
N ALA A 30 5.00 7.27 -12.63
CA ALA A 30 4.48 5.89 -12.53
C ALA A 30 5.61 4.89 -12.19
N GLY A 31 5.31 3.93 -11.32
CA GLY A 31 6.31 2.96 -10.81
C GLY A 31 7.26 3.49 -9.74
N THR A 32 7.13 4.75 -9.30
CA THR A 32 7.95 5.31 -8.22
C THR A 32 7.54 4.73 -6.87
N PHE A 33 8.52 4.23 -6.12
CA PHE A 33 8.33 3.84 -4.72
C PHE A 33 8.02 5.07 -3.84
N ILE A 34 7.01 4.96 -2.98
CA ILE A 34 6.58 6.04 -2.07
C ILE A 34 7.17 5.82 -0.67
N CYS A 35 6.62 4.86 0.06
CA CYS A 35 7.08 4.43 1.38
C CYS A 35 6.62 3.00 1.66
N GLU A 36 7.22 2.37 2.66
CA GLU A 36 6.70 1.13 3.26
C GLU A 36 5.54 1.46 4.21
N PHE A 37 4.64 0.51 4.46
CA PHE A 37 3.71 0.59 5.58
C PHE A 37 4.41 0.00 6.81
N ALA A 38 4.99 0.85 7.66
CA ALA A 38 5.72 0.40 8.84
C ALA A 38 4.81 0.37 10.06
N GLY A 39 4.86 -0.73 10.81
CA GLY A 39 4.13 -0.91 12.06
C GLY A 39 4.64 -2.11 12.86
N VAL A 40 3.87 -2.51 13.86
CA VAL A 40 4.12 -3.71 14.67
C VAL A 40 3.41 -4.89 14.03
N SER A 41 4.12 -6.01 13.81
CA SER A 41 3.49 -7.25 13.36
C SER A 41 2.60 -7.82 14.46
N LYS A 42 1.38 -8.21 14.10
CA LYS A 42 0.37 -8.77 15.00
C LYS A 42 -0.06 -10.16 14.53
N THR A 43 -0.41 -11.04 15.45
CA THR A 43 -1.21 -12.23 15.13
C THR A 43 -2.69 -11.88 15.13
N LYS A 44 -3.55 -12.78 14.60
CA LYS A 44 -5.01 -12.56 14.56
C LYS A 44 -5.61 -12.33 15.95
N GLU A 45 -5.02 -12.96 16.97
CA GLU A 45 -5.47 -12.88 18.35
C GLU A 45 -5.04 -11.57 19.03
N GLU A 46 -4.03 -10.88 18.50
CA GLU A 46 -3.48 -9.63 19.05
C GLU A 46 -4.07 -8.37 18.40
N VAL A 47 -4.88 -8.54 17.35
CA VAL A 47 -5.57 -7.44 16.67
C VAL A 47 -6.79 -7.02 17.47
N GLU A 48 -6.90 -5.72 17.70
CA GLU A 48 -8.07 -5.09 18.33
C GLU A 48 -9.15 -4.85 17.27
N GLU A 49 -10.43 -5.07 17.60
CA GLU A 49 -11.55 -4.90 16.66
C GLU A 49 -11.69 -3.46 16.13
N ASP A 50 -11.16 -2.47 16.86
CA ASP A 50 -11.22 -1.04 16.53
C ASP A 50 -9.89 -0.47 16.01
N ASP A 51 -8.96 -1.33 15.56
CA ASP A 51 -7.69 -0.89 15.01
C ASP A 51 -7.83 -0.32 13.59
N GLU A 52 -8.09 0.98 13.51
CA GLU A 52 -8.18 1.74 12.25
C GLU A 52 -6.85 1.82 11.47
N TYR A 53 -5.73 1.38 12.06
CA TYR A 53 -4.38 1.44 11.47
C TYR A 53 -3.83 0.05 11.13
N LEU A 54 -4.70 -0.93 10.93
CA LEU A 54 -4.35 -2.29 10.58
C LEU A 54 -4.19 -2.46 9.06
N PHE A 55 -3.06 -3.00 8.64
CA PHE A 55 -2.81 -3.43 7.28
C PHE A 55 -2.76 -4.96 7.18
N ASP A 56 -3.64 -5.54 6.36
CA ASP A 56 -3.69 -6.97 6.10
C ASP A 56 -2.98 -7.33 4.79
N THR A 57 -1.91 -8.13 4.89
CA THR A 57 -1.14 -8.54 3.71
C THR A 57 -1.79 -9.64 2.90
N SER A 58 -2.93 -10.22 3.30
CA SER A 58 -3.55 -11.36 2.60
C SER A 58 -4.22 -11.00 1.26
N GLN A 59 -4.03 -9.78 0.75
CA GLN A 59 -4.45 -9.33 -0.58
C GLN A 59 -5.91 -9.68 -0.93
N ILE A 60 -6.86 -9.24 -0.11
CA ILE A 60 -8.29 -9.29 -0.49
C ILE A 60 -8.64 -7.98 -1.21
N TYR A 61 -8.13 -7.80 -2.42
CA TYR A 61 -8.55 -6.70 -3.29
C TYR A 61 -9.11 -7.25 -4.59
N HIS A 62 -10.14 -6.60 -5.12
CA HIS A 62 -10.56 -6.85 -6.50
C HIS A 62 -9.39 -6.50 -7.43
N SER A 63 -9.14 -7.35 -8.43
CA SER A 63 -8.12 -7.13 -9.45
C SER A 63 -8.18 -5.69 -9.96
N PHE A 64 -7.15 -4.90 -9.67
CA PHE A 64 -7.11 -3.49 -10.05
C PHE A 64 -6.08 -3.33 -11.18
N ARG A 65 -6.53 -2.81 -12.31
CA ARG A 65 -5.63 -2.54 -13.44
C ARG A 65 -4.85 -1.26 -13.18
N TRP A 66 -3.61 -1.39 -12.67
CA TRP A 66 -2.78 -0.25 -12.29
C TRP A 66 -2.03 0.46 -13.44
N ASN A 67 -2.04 -0.08 -14.66
CA ASN A 67 -1.49 0.59 -15.84
C ASN A 67 -2.27 0.21 -17.11
N TYR A 68 -2.60 1.19 -17.96
CA TYR A 68 -3.20 0.96 -19.27
C TYR A 68 -2.17 0.64 -20.36
N GLU A 69 -0.90 0.48 -20.01
CA GLU A 69 0.22 0.30 -20.95
C GLU A 69 0.01 -0.89 -21.92
N LEU A 70 -0.74 -1.91 -21.51
CA LEU A 70 -1.12 -3.06 -22.34
C LEU A 70 -1.97 -2.68 -23.57
N GLU A 71 -2.76 -1.59 -23.52
CA GLU A 71 -3.59 -1.13 -24.66
C GLU A 71 -2.78 -0.40 -25.74
N LEU A 72 -1.58 0.08 -25.42
CA LEU A 72 -0.73 0.82 -26.36
C LEU A 72 0.08 -0.10 -27.28
N LEU A 73 0.26 -1.37 -26.91
CA LEU A 73 1.07 -2.33 -27.65
C LEU A 73 0.30 -3.17 -28.66
N CYS A 74 -1.04 -3.05 -28.74
CA CYS A 74 -1.89 -3.76 -29.70
C CYS A 74 -1.47 -5.24 -29.94
N GLU A 75 -1.18 -5.97 -28.87
CA GLU A 75 -0.97 -7.42 -28.92
C GLU A 75 -2.08 -8.09 -28.11
N ASP A 76 -2.76 -9.04 -28.75
CA ASP A 76 -3.94 -9.73 -28.24
C ASP A 76 -3.68 -10.29 -26.83
N ALA A 77 -4.38 -9.71 -25.86
CA ALA A 77 -4.53 -10.12 -24.46
C ALA A 77 -3.38 -11.00 -23.92
N CYS A 78 -2.32 -10.36 -23.42
CA CYS A 78 -1.40 -11.03 -22.50
C CYS A 78 -2.22 -11.78 -21.45
N GLU A 79 -1.91 -13.07 -21.24
CA GLU A 79 -2.56 -13.87 -20.22
C GLU A 79 -2.67 -13.05 -18.94
N GLN A 80 -3.89 -12.84 -18.45
CA GLN A 80 -4.15 -12.15 -17.19
C GLN A 80 -3.42 -12.94 -16.10
N VAL A 81 -2.21 -12.50 -15.74
CA VAL A 81 -1.45 -13.14 -14.67
C VAL A 81 -2.27 -12.91 -13.41
N SER A 82 -2.71 -13.99 -12.77
CA SER A 82 -3.43 -13.91 -11.51
C SER A 82 -2.54 -13.20 -10.49
N GLU A 83 -3.01 -12.08 -9.94
CA GLU A 83 -2.34 -11.35 -8.85
C GLU A 83 -2.38 -12.12 -7.52
N ASP A 84 -2.90 -13.35 -7.50
CA ASP A 84 -2.93 -14.25 -6.36
C ASP A 84 -1.51 -14.58 -5.88
N ALA A 85 -0.98 -13.73 -5.01
CA ALA A 85 0.20 -14.03 -4.26
C ALA A 85 -0.14 -15.16 -3.29
N ASN A 86 0.32 -16.39 -3.60
CA ASN A 86 0.32 -17.51 -2.66
C ASN A 86 1.32 -17.21 -1.52
N LEU A 87 0.98 -16.25 -0.66
CA LEU A 87 1.78 -15.95 0.52
C LEU A 87 1.60 -17.07 1.53
N PRO A 88 2.68 -17.76 1.93
CA PRO A 88 2.61 -18.88 2.88
C PRO A 88 2.18 -18.43 4.28
N THR A 89 2.14 -17.12 4.56
CA THR A 89 1.76 -16.59 5.87
C THR A 89 1.12 -15.22 5.70
N GLN A 90 -0.11 -15.08 6.20
CA GLN A 90 -0.75 -13.78 6.39
C GLN A 90 -0.01 -13.03 7.50
N VAL A 91 0.39 -11.79 7.22
CA VAL A 91 1.01 -10.89 8.20
C VAL A 91 0.06 -9.73 8.41
N LEU A 92 -0.26 -9.43 9.66
CA LEU A 92 -1.04 -8.27 10.04
C LEU A 92 -0.08 -7.23 10.60
N ILE A 93 -0.14 -5.99 10.13
CA ILE A 93 0.74 -4.91 10.56
C ILE A 93 -0.13 -3.81 11.16
N SER A 94 0.02 -3.53 12.45
CA SER A 94 -0.68 -2.43 13.13
C SER A 94 0.25 -1.23 13.28
N ALA A 95 -0.20 -0.07 12.82
CA ALA A 95 0.52 1.20 13.00
C ALA A 95 -0.04 2.09 14.13
N LYS A 96 -0.96 1.56 14.96
CA LYS A 96 -1.67 2.30 16.03
C LYS A 96 -0.71 2.88 17.07
N GLU A 97 0.23 2.08 17.56
CA GLU A 97 1.21 2.50 18.57
C GLU A 97 2.51 3.04 17.98
N LYS A 98 2.98 2.41 16.89
CA LYS A 98 4.23 2.73 16.21
C LYS A 98 4.03 2.57 14.72
N GLY A 99 4.40 3.58 13.96
CA GLY A 99 4.42 3.49 12.50
C GLY A 99 5.11 4.68 11.87
N ASN A 100 5.26 4.62 10.55
CA ASN A 100 5.82 5.71 9.76
C ASN A 100 4.71 6.59 9.16
N VAL A 101 5.05 7.39 8.15
CA VAL A 101 4.13 8.31 7.48
C VAL A 101 3.05 7.62 6.64
N GLY A 102 3.20 6.33 6.36
CA GLY A 102 2.25 5.55 5.56
C GLY A 102 1.00 5.08 6.30
N ARG A 103 0.88 5.37 7.60
CA ARG A 103 -0.28 5.04 8.42
C ARG A 103 -1.41 6.06 8.31
#